data_AF-A0A327VYX0-F1
#
_entry.id   AF-A0A327VYX0-F1
#
_cell.length_a   1.000
_cell.length_b   1.000
_cell.length_c   1.000
_cell.angle_alpha   90.00
_cell.angle_beta   90.00
_cell.angle_gamma   90.00
#
_symmetry.space_group_name_H-M   'P 1'
#
loop_
_entity.id
_entity.type
_entity.pdbx_description
1 polymer ?
#
loop_
_entity_poly.entity_id
_entity_poly.type
_entity_poly.pdbx_seq_one_letter_code
_entity_poly.pdbx_strand_id
1 'polypeptide(L)'
;MIPRTHKAAPYLLPVTSAAALITLCLTQHTPMSDVLVYRAEGAAAAAGGRHLYDFTVTEWQLPATYPPFAALLFIPTTWLPLPALKAAFLLANIALTAALVHLSWHRLAGLPARAGTLCTATALALWLEPVFQTAVFGQINLALACLILWDLTREDGAPAKGLALGVAAGIKLTPAVFIAYLFLTGKRREATYATAGFAGTAAVGALVLPYASGQFWTGTLYETGRVGKAWIVDNQSLQGLVARTLHTTEPGLLWALPTALVAVAGLYAATRLPTPQGIVVTAVTALLVSPISWSHHWVWCVPLLALLWARGQRRTAVAVAVVFTARTMWLLPHQGDLDLALPWWQQPLAAPYPLLGLVLIAAWGQLSARSSSASTIRYA
;
A
#
# COMPACT_ATOMS: atom_id res chain seq x y z
N MET A 1 50.81 -1.50 -4.31
CA MET A 1 49.93 -1.70 -3.15
C MET A 1 48.75 -0.73 -3.32
N ILE A 2 47.66 -1.18 -3.95
CA ILE A 2 46.51 -0.31 -4.25
C ILE A 2 45.73 -0.10 -2.94
N PRO A 3 45.45 1.15 -2.51
CA PRO A 3 44.69 1.38 -1.29
C PRO A 3 43.32 0.74 -1.43
N ARG A 4 42.96 -0.13 -0.48
CA ARG A 4 41.61 -0.70 -0.35
C ARG A 4 40.63 0.44 -0.08
N THR A 5 40.10 1.05 -1.12
CA THR A 5 39.09 2.10 -1.01
C THR A 5 37.79 1.50 -0.46
N HIS A 6 37.62 1.72 0.84
CA HIS A 6 36.40 1.91 1.62
C HIS A 6 35.26 0.88 1.48
N LYS A 7 35.27 -0.09 2.41
CA LYS A 7 34.08 -0.88 2.82
C LYS A 7 32.84 -0.02 3.16
N ALA A 8 33.01 1.30 3.36
CA ALA A 8 31.96 2.25 3.71
C ALA A 8 31.23 2.89 2.50
N ALA A 9 31.82 2.86 1.30
CA ALA A 9 31.27 3.51 0.10
C ALA A 9 29.79 3.19 -0.22
N PRO A 10 29.29 1.94 -0.10
CA PRO A 10 27.90 1.64 -0.44
C PRO A 10 26.88 2.25 0.53
N TYR A 11 27.27 2.59 1.76
CA TYR A 11 26.35 3.08 2.80
C TYR A 11 26.18 4.60 2.81
N LEU A 12 27.06 5.35 2.14
CA LEU A 12 27.00 6.81 2.12
C LEU A 12 25.68 7.33 1.53
N LEU A 13 25.22 6.74 0.43
CA LEU A 13 24.02 7.20 -0.27
C LEU A 13 22.72 7.00 0.54
N PRO A 14 22.42 5.82 1.13
CA PRO A 14 21.23 5.68 1.97
C PRO A 14 21.32 6.51 3.26
N VAL A 15 22.51 6.66 3.86
CA VAL A 15 22.69 7.51 5.06
C VAL A 15 22.41 8.97 4.73
N THR A 16 22.95 9.48 3.62
CA THR A 16 22.70 10.87 3.18
C THR A 16 21.24 11.11 2.81
N SER A 17 20.59 10.17 2.10
CA SER A 17 19.15 10.29 1.80
C SER A 17 18.28 10.24 3.05
N ALA A 18 18.57 9.34 4.00
CA ALA A 18 17.87 9.27 5.27
C ALA A 18 18.07 10.55 6.09
N ALA A 19 19.30 11.06 6.19
CA ALA A 19 19.59 12.32 6.86
C ALA A 19 18.83 13.49 6.22
N ALA A 20 18.81 13.58 4.89
CA ALA A 20 18.06 14.61 4.17
C ALA A 20 16.55 14.54 4.44
N LEU A 21 15.96 13.33 4.44
CA LEU A 21 14.56 13.13 4.79
C LEU A 21 14.27 13.53 6.24
N ILE A 22 15.14 13.16 7.18
CA ILE A 22 15.01 13.53 8.60
C ILE A 22 15.08 15.05 8.75
N THR A 23 16.09 15.70 8.16
CA THR A 23 16.22 17.17 8.19
C THR A 23 15.00 17.84 7.58
N LEU A 24 14.47 17.31 6.47
CA LEU A 24 13.25 17.84 5.87
C LEU A 24 12.05 17.76 6.84
N CYS A 25 11.81 16.58 7.43
CA CYS A 25 10.69 16.41 8.37
C CYS A 25 10.82 17.30 9.62
N LEU A 26 12.04 17.51 10.11
CA LEU A 26 12.29 18.39 11.25
C LEU A 26 12.09 19.87 10.89
N THR A 27 12.61 20.31 9.75
CA THR A 27 12.53 21.73 9.31
C THR A 27 11.14 22.13 8.86
N GLN A 28 10.36 21.20 8.30
CA GLN A 28 8.97 21.44 7.89
C GLN A 28 7.96 21.19 9.04
N HIS A 29 8.44 20.87 10.24
CA HIS A 29 7.60 20.56 11.40
C HIS A 29 6.46 19.58 11.09
N THR A 30 6.78 18.50 10.37
CA THR A 30 5.78 17.62 9.78
C THR A 30 4.74 17.15 10.83
N PRO A 31 3.43 17.36 10.57
CA PRO A 31 2.39 17.06 11.56
C PRO A 31 2.26 15.55 11.83
N MET A 32 2.61 14.69 10.87
CA MET A 32 2.41 13.23 10.92
C MET A 32 0.97 12.90 11.33
N SER A 33 0.02 13.34 10.49
CA SER A 33 -1.43 13.22 10.72
C SER A 33 -1.85 11.81 11.10
N ASP A 34 -1.34 10.79 10.42
CA ASP A 34 -1.73 9.40 10.69
C ASP A 34 -1.20 8.88 12.03
N VAL A 35 -0.03 9.34 12.48
CA VAL A 35 0.46 9.03 13.83
C VAL A 35 -0.49 9.59 14.90
N LEU A 36 -1.08 10.75 14.65
CA LEU A 36 -2.08 11.33 15.55
C LEU A 36 -3.38 10.52 15.55
N VAL A 37 -3.82 10.04 14.38
CA VAL A 37 -4.97 9.12 14.27
C VAL A 37 -4.70 7.82 15.03
N TYR A 38 -3.56 7.16 14.81
CA TYR A 38 -3.19 5.94 15.54
C TYR A 38 -3.17 6.16 17.04
N ARG A 39 -2.59 7.28 17.49
CA ARG A 39 -2.55 7.61 18.91
C ARG A 39 -3.93 7.83 19.51
N ALA A 40 -4.83 8.49 18.79
CA ALA A 40 -6.21 8.70 19.23
C ALA A 40 -7.00 7.38 19.26
N GLU A 41 -6.86 6.54 18.23
CA GLU A 41 -7.45 5.20 18.21
C GLU A 41 -6.94 4.33 19.36
N GLY A 42 -5.63 4.35 19.61
CA GLY A 42 -5.01 3.65 20.74
C GLY A 42 -5.50 4.15 22.10
N ALA A 43 -5.70 5.46 22.26
CA ALA A 43 -6.24 6.05 23.48
C ALA A 43 -7.71 5.65 23.68
N ALA A 44 -8.53 5.69 22.62
CA ALA A 44 -9.92 5.27 22.68
C ALA A 44 -10.05 3.77 22.98
N ALA A 45 -9.20 2.93 22.39
CA ALA A 45 -9.13 1.50 22.69
C ALA A 45 -8.72 1.24 24.15
N ALA A 46 -7.71 1.95 24.66
CA ALA A 46 -7.29 1.85 26.06
C ALA A 46 -8.39 2.29 27.05
N ALA A 47 -9.28 3.20 26.64
CA ALA A 47 -10.45 3.63 27.39
C ALA A 47 -11.68 2.69 27.24
N GLY A 48 -11.51 1.50 26.65
CA GLY A 48 -12.56 0.50 26.48
C GLY A 48 -13.32 0.55 25.15
N GLY A 49 -12.90 1.42 24.22
CA GLY A 49 -13.32 1.42 22.82
C GLY A 49 -14.75 1.87 22.51
N ARG A 50 -15.54 2.29 23.51
CA ARG A 50 -16.94 2.72 23.27
C ARG A 50 -17.08 3.88 22.28
N HIS A 51 -16.11 4.79 22.27
CA HIS A 51 -16.12 5.97 21.41
C HIS A 51 -15.06 5.88 20.30
N LEU A 52 -14.62 4.68 19.93
CA LEU A 52 -13.52 4.51 18.97
C LEU A 52 -13.82 5.18 17.61
N TYR A 53 -15.09 5.27 17.21
CA TYR A 53 -15.49 5.80 15.90
C TYR A 53 -16.25 7.13 15.96
N ASP A 54 -16.31 7.76 17.14
CA ASP A 54 -17.13 8.97 17.40
C ASP A 54 -16.32 10.28 17.40
N PHE A 55 -15.04 10.23 17.03
CA PHE A 55 -14.16 11.39 17.04
C PHE A 55 -13.45 11.60 15.71
N THR A 56 -12.96 12.82 15.55
CA THR A 56 -12.02 13.21 14.50
C THR A 56 -10.83 13.93 15.14
N VAL A 57 -9.64 13.79 14.55
CA VAL A 57 -8.42 14.47 14.99
C VAL A 57 -7.79 15.28 13.88
N THR A 58 -6.81 16.12 14.24
CA THR A 58 -6.08 17.04 13.33
C THR A 58 -6.95 18.15 12.76
N GLU A 59 -6.34 19.11 12.06
CA GLU A 59 -7.06 20.19 11.37
C GLU A 59 -7.94 19.69 10.21
N TRP A 60 -7.63 18.51 9.66
CA TRP A 60 -8.38 17.88 8.56
C TRP A 60 -9.55 17.00 9.03
N GLN A 61 -9.85 16.97 10.33
CA GLN A 61 -10.93 16.17 10.92
C GLN A 61 -10.89 14.69 10.50
N LEU A 62 -9.71 14.07 10.57
CA LEU A 62 -9.51 12.67 10.21
C LEU A 62 -10.17 11.75 11.25
N PRO A 63 -11.10 10.86 10.85
CA PRO A 63 -11.72 9.91 11.77
C PRO A 63 -10.86 8.66 11.98
N ALA A 64 -11.22 7.85 12.96
CA ALA A 64 -10.70 6.49 13.08
C ALA A 64 -11.12 5.63 11.88
N THR A 65 -10.23 4.83 11.29
CA THR A 65 -10.59 4.05 10.08
C THR A 65 -10.24 2.58 10.18
N TYR A 66 -9.48 2.19 11.21
CA TYR A 66 -8.97 0.84 11.31
C TYR A 66 -9.94 -0.09 12.07
N PRO A 67 -9.89 -1.41 11.78
CA PRO A 67 -10.59 -2.40 12.56
C PRO A 67 -10.18 -2.35 14.04
N PRO A 68 -11.04 -2.77 14.99
CA PRO A 68 -10.75 -2.69 16.42
C PRO A 68 -9.45 -3.39 16.85
N PHE A 69 -9.05 -4.47 16.15
CA PHE A 69 -7.77 -5.12 16.39
C PHE A 69 -6.57 -4.19 16.20
N ALA A 70 -6.59 -3.33 15.17
CA ALA A 70 -5.52 -2.37 14.92
C ALA A 70 -5.45 -1.31 16.03
N ALA A 71 -6.61 -0.83 16.50
CA ALA A 71 -6.66 0.13 17.61
C ALA A 71 -6.00 -0.43 18.89
N LEU A 72 -6.11 -1.74 19.15
CA LEU A 72 -5.37 -2.41 20.22
C LEU A 72 -3.84 -2.36 19.99
N LEU A 73 -3.39 -2.58 18.76
CA LEU A 73 -1.97 -2.47 18.40
C LEU A 73 -1.46 -1.02 18.49
N PHE A 74 -2.35 -0.04 18.44
CA PHE A 74 -2.00 1.37 18.59
C PHE A 74 -1.96 1.85 20.04
N ILE A 75 -2.44 1.08 21.03
CA ILE A 75 -2.36 1.45 22.46
C ILE A 75 -0.93 1.88 22.88
N PRO A 76 0.16 1.17 22.52
CA PRO A 76 1.51 1.56 22.90
C PRO A 76 1.94 2.94 22.42
N THR A 77 1.33 3.47 21.35
CA THR A 77 1.61 4.83 20.86
C THR A 77 1.23 5.91 21.87
N THR A 78 0.33 5.60 22.81
CA THR A 78 -0.10 6.54 23.86
C THR A 78 0.96 6.74 24.94
N TRP A 79 1.85 5.76 25.14
CA TRP A 79 2.84 5.73 26.21
C TRP A 79 4.04 6.64 25.96
N LEU A 80 4.29 7.01 24.71
CA LEU A 80 5.43 7.85 24.33
C LEU A 80 5.02 9.32 24.24
N PRO A 81 5.93 10.25 24.61
CA PRO A 81 5.79 11.65 24.22
C PRO A 81 5.69 11.79 22.69
N LEU A 82 4.88 12.73 22.21
CA LEU A 82 4.59 12.85 20.77
C LEU A 82 5.86 13.02 19.90
N PRO A 83 6.87 13.82 20.27
CA PRO A 83 8.10 13.93 19.48
C PRO A 83 8.86 12.59 19.37
N ALA A 84 8.92 11.82 20.46
CA ALA A 84 9.58 10.51 20.46
C ALA A 84 8.82 9.51 19.59
N LEU A 85 7.48 9.53 19.62
CA LEU A 85 6.64 8.71 18.76
C LEU A 85 6.87 9.04 17.27
N LYS A 86 6.86 10.32 16.91
CA LYS A 86 7.14 10.79 15.54
C LYS A 86 8.52 10.35 15.05
N ALA A 87 9.55 10.51 15.90
CA ALA A 87 10.89 10.05 15.59
C ALA A 87 10.95 8.53 15.39
N ALA A 88 10.28 7.75 16.25
CA ALA A 88 10.21 6.30 16.13
C ALA A 88 9.55 5.86 14.81
N PHE A 89 8.43 6.47 14.43
CA PHE A 89 7.74 6.18 13.16
C PHE A 89 8.59 6.54 11.93
N LEU A 90 9.31 7.66 11.96
CA LEU A 90 10.20 8.07 10.88
C LEU A 90 11.36 7.09 10.70
N LEU A 91 12.04 6.74 11.80
CA LEU A 91 13.15 5.78 11.78
C LEU A 91 12.67 4.38 11.36
N ALA A 92 11.50 3.95 11.85
CA ALA A 92 10.88 2.69 11.45
C ALA A 92 10.56 2.68 9.96
N ASN A 93 9.98 3.74 9.39
CA ASN A 93 9.68 3.81 7.95
C ASN A 93 10.94 3.80 7.08
N ILE A 94 12.03 4.43 7.52
CA ILE A 94 13.32 4.36 6.81
C ILE A 94 13.84 2.91 6.82
N ALA A 95 13.82 2.24 7.97
CA ALA A 95 14.25 0.83 8.08
C ALA A 95 13.34 -0.11 7.27
N LEU A 96 12.03 0.09 7.33
CA LEU A 96 11.04 -0.68 6.58
C LEU A 96 11.15 -0.46 5.07
N THR A 97 11.60 0.71 4.62
CA THR A 97 11.92 0.94 3.20
C THR A 97 13.07 0.04 2.75
N ALA A 98 14.14 -0.06 3.55
CA ALA A 98 15.25 -0.97 3.27
C ALA A 98 14.80 -2.44 3.26
N ALA A 99 13.96 -2.83 4.22
CA ALA A 99 13.37 -4.17 4.27
C ALA A 99 12.49 -4.45 3.05
N LEU A 100 11.64 -3.50 2.64
CA LEU A 100 10.76 -3.63 1.48
C LEU A 100 11.57 -3.77 0.20
N VAL A 101 12.63 -2.98 0.04
CA VAL A 101 13.57 -3.11 -1.09
C VAL A 101 14.24 -4.48 -1.07
N HIS A 102 14.70 -4.97 0.06
CA HIS A 102 15.31 -6.31 0.17
C HIS A 102 14.31 -7.41 -0.22
N LEU A 103 13.10 -7.41 0.36
CA LEU A 103 12.06 -8.39 0.05
C LEU A 103 11.67 -8.33 -1.43
N SER A 104 11.49 -7.12 -1.97
CA SER A 104 11.13 -6.90 -3.37
C SER A 104 12.22 -7.36 -4.34
N TRP A 105 13.47 -6.98 -4.09
CA TRP A 105 14.60 -7.25 -4.97
C TRP A 105 15.04 -8.70 -4.91
N HIS A 106 15.23 -9.23 -3.70
CA HIS A 106 15.82 -10.54 -3.51
C HIS A 106 14.76 -11.64 -3.47
N ARG A 107 13.76 -11.52 -2.58
CA ARG A 107 12.79 -12.59 -2.33
C ARG A 107 11.72 -12.69 -3.41
N LEU A 108 11.19 -11.55 -3.87
CA LEU A 108 10.15 -11.49 -4.88
C LEU A 108 10.72 -11.58 -6.30
N ALA A 109 11.72 -10.75 -6.62
CA ALA A 109 12.28 -10.65 -7.97
C ALA A 109 13.44 -11.62 -8.25
N GLY A 110 13.95 -12.33 -7.25
CA GLY A 110 14.99 -13.34 -7.41
C GLY A 110 16.38 -12.78 -7.75
N LEU A 111 16.61 -11.49 -7.54
CA LEU A 111 17.88 -10.84 -7.89
C LEU A 111 18.92 -10.99 -6.76
N PRO A 112 20.23 -10.96 -7.07
CA PRO A 112 21.28 -11.04 -6.06
C PRO A 112 21.27 -9.81 -5.15
N ALA A 113 21.27 -10.05 -3.84
CA ALA A 113 21.21 -9.06 -2.77
C ALA A 113 22.58 -8.42 -2.47
N ARG A 114 23.18 -7.76 -3.47
CA ARG A 114 24.47 -7.06 -3.26
C ARG A 114 24.24 -5.79 -2.45
N ALA A 115 25.05 -5.58 -1.40
CA ALA A 115 24.92 -4.46 -0.47
C ALA A 115 24.85 -3.10 -1.19
N GLY A 116 25.74 -2.83 -2.15
CA GLY A 116 25.72 -1.57 -2.92
C GLY A 116 24.44 -1.33 -3.71
N THR A 117 23.87 -2.38 -4.31
CA THR A 117 22.61 -2.29 -5.06
C THR A 117 21.43 -2.05 -4.13
N LEU A 118 21.33 -2.79 -3.02
CA LEU A 118 20.25 -2.60 -2.04
C LEU A 118 20.34 -1.23 -1.37
N CYS A 119 21.54 -0.76 -1.03
CA CYS A 119 21.75 0.58 -0.48
C CYS A 119 21.33 1.68 -1.45
N THR A 120 21.72 1.56 -2.72
CA THR A 120 21.32 2.52 -3.77
C THR A 120 19.81 2.51 -3.99
N ALA A 121 19.21 1.32 -4.13
CA ALA A 121 17.77 1.19 -4.31
C ALA A 121 16.98 1.72 -3.11
N THR A 122 17.46 1.49 -1.88
CA THR A 122 16.86 2.05 -0.65
C THR A 122 16.91 3.57 -0.65
N ALA A 123 18.07 4.15 -0.96
CA ALA A 123 18.23 5.60 -1.01
C ALA A 123 17.27 6.25 -2.02
N LEU A 124 17.12 5.66 -3.21
CA LEU A 124 16.19 6.13 -4.23
C LEU A 124 14.73 5.90 -3.85
N ALA A 125 14.42 4.75 -3.24
CA ALA A 125 13.06 4.39 -2.87
C ALA A 125 12.45 5.35 -1.84
N LEU A 126 13.25 5.93 -0.94
CA LEU A 126 12.80 6.95 0.02
C LEU A 126 12.15 8.17 -0.66
N TRP A 127 12.49 8.44 -1.92
CA TRP A 127 12.01 9.59 -2.67
C TRP A 127 10.87 9.29 -3.64
N LEU A 128 10.53 8.00 -3.83
CA LEU A 128 9.29 7.60 -4.49
C LEU A 128 8.12 8.17 -3.67
N GLU A 129 7.21 8.88 -4.32
CA GLU A 129 6.16 9.62 -3.64
C GLU A 129 5.35 8.79 -2.64
N PRO A 130 4.95 7.53 -2.92
CA PRO A 130 4.17 6.77 -1.95
C PRO A 130 4.96 6.44 -0.67
N VAL A 131 6.27 6.18 -0.82
CA VAL A 131 7.18 5.88 0.29
C VAL A 131 7.48 7.15 1.07
N PHE A 132 7.76 8.24 0.37
CA PHE A 132 7.98 9.55 0.94
C PHE A 132 6.78 10.02 1.77
N GLN A 133 5.58 9.97 1.19
CA GLN A 133 4.35 10.36 1.88
C GLN A 133 4.03 9.43 3.05
N THR A 134 4.36 8.14 2.95
CA THR A 134 4.25 7.23 4.10
C THR A 134 5.11 7.72 5.27
N ALA A 135 6.34 8.17 5.03
CA ALA A 135 7.21 8.70 6.07
C ALA A 135 6.72 10.06 6.61
N VAL A 136 6.22 10.93 5.74
CA VAL A 136 5.69 12.27 6.09
C VAL A 136 4.44 12.16 6.96
N PHE A 137 3.50 11.30 6.62
CA PHE A 137 2.30 11.10 7.45
C PHE A 137 2.53 10.16 8.64
N GLY A 138 3.61 9.38 8.61
CA GLY A 138 3.93 8.35 9.59
C GLY A 138 3.00 7.14 9.48
N GLN A 139 2.72 6.71 8.25
CA GLN A 139 1.86 5.57 7.92
C GLN A 139 2.52 4.22 8.17
N ILE A 140 1.68 3.19 8.33
CA ILE A 140 2.11 1.79 8.56
C ILE A 140 2.16 0.95 7.28
N ASN A 141 1.89 1.53 6.11
CA ASN A 141 1.76 0.77 4.85
C ASN A 141 3.04 0.00 4.48
N LEU A 142 4.22 0.55 4.78
CA LEU A 142 5.49 -0.16 4.56
C LEU A 142 5.59 -1.41 5.45
N ALA A 143 5.14 -1.34 6.70
CA ALA A 143 5.11 -2.49 7.61
C ALA A 143 4.19 -3.59 7.07
N LEU A 144 2.98 -3.21 6.62
CA LEU A 144 2.02 -4.15 6.04
C LEU A 144 2.54 -4.78 4.73
N ALA A 145 3.12 -3.97 3.83
CA ALA A 145 3.70 -4.48 2.59
C ALA A 145 4.88 -5.45 2.85
N CYS A 146 5.75 -5.12 3.81
CA CYS A 146 6.82 -6.02 4.25
C CYS A 146 6.27 -7.33 4.81
N LEU A 147 5.27 -7.27 5.69
CA LEU A 147 4.66 -8.44 6.31
C LEU A 147 4.04 -9.37 5.25
N ILE A 148 3.29 -8.80 4.30
CA ILE A 148 2.64 -9.54 3.21
C ILE A 148 3.68 -10.15 2.27
N LEU A 149 4.68 -9.36 1.82
CA LEU A 149 5.72 -9.87 0.92
C LEU A 149 6.58 -10.92 1.59
N TRP A 150 6.95 -10.74 2.85
CA TRP A 150 7.65 -11.76 3.61
C TRP A 150 6.87 -13.06 3.61
N ASP A 151 5.58 -13.03 3.93
CA ASP A 151 4.75 -14.22 4.02
C ASP A 151 4.56 -14.92 2.66
N LEU A 152 4.22 -14.15 1.62
CA LEU A 152 3.93 -14.69 0.29
C LEU A 152 5.17 -15.18 -0.47
N THR A 153 6.36 -14.68 -0.13
CA THR A 153 7.65 -15.10 -0.73
C THR A 153 8.36 -16.21 0.06
N ARG A 154 7.70 -16.80 1.07
CA ARG A 154 8.16 -18.06 1.68
C ARG A 154 7.96 -19.21 0.70
N GLU A 155 8.67 -20.31 0.93
CA GLU A 155 8.49 -21.54 0.17
C GLU A 155 7.04 -22.02 0.22
N ASP A 156 6.54 -22.58 -0.88
CA ASP A 156 5.20 -23.17 -0.91
C ASP A 156 5.14 -24.34 0.07
N GLY A 157 4.05 -24.43 0.84
CA GLY A 157 3.94 -25.45 1.90
C GLY A 157 4.77 -25.15 3.17
N ALA A 158 5.34 -23.96 3.35
CA ALA A 158 5.91 -23.56 4.63
C ALA A 158 4.83 -23.50 5.74
N PRO A 159 5.11 -23.95 6.99
CA PRO A 159 4.15 -23.91 8.09
C PRO A 159 3.63 -22.49 8.35
N ALA A 160 2.31 -22.35 8.52
CA ALA A 160 1.65 -21.06 8.75
C ALA A 160 1.88 -19.98 7.67
N LYS A 161 2.34 -20.35 6.46
CA LYS A 161 2.35 -19.43 5.32
C LYS A 161 0.93 -18.97 5.02
N GLY A 162 0.71 -17.65 4.93
CA GLY A 162 -0.60 -17.02 4.81
C GLY A 162 -1.07 -16.36 6.12
N LEU A 163 -0.61 -16.82 7.29
CA LEU A 163 -1.09 -16.31 8.58
C LEU A 163 -0.76 -14.82 8.75
N ALA A 164 0.45 -14.41 8.39
CA ALA A 164 0.88 -13.02 8.49
C ALA A 164 0.15 -12.10 7.51
N LEU A 165 -0.17 -12.59 6.30
CA LEU A 165 -1.11 -11.91 5.40
C LEU A 165 -2.48 -11.72 6.07
N GLY A 166 -3.01 -12.76 6.73
CA GLY A 166 -4.27 -12.69 7.46
C GLY A 166 -4.26 -11.62 8.56
N VAL A 167 -3.18 -11.58 9.35
CA VAL A 167 -2.99 -10.52 10.36
C VAL A 167 -2.91 -9.15 9.71
N ALA A 168 -2.20 -9.00 8.59
CA ALA A 168 -2.14 -7.72 7.86
C ALA A 168 -3.54 -7.26 7.41
N ALA A 169 -4.38 -8.19 6.91
CA ALA A 169 -5.77 -7.93 6.54
C ALA A 169 -6.63 -7.53 7.75
N GLY A 170 -6.31 -8.07 8.93
CA GLY A 170 -6.93 -7.72 10.20
C GLY A 170 -6.57 -6.34 10.72
N ILE A 171 -5.36 -5.87 10.39
CA ILE A 171 -4.92 -4.51 10.71
C ILE A 171 -5.53 -3.52 9.72
N LYS A 172 -5.51 -3.81 8.41
CA LYS A 172 -6.08 -2.95 7.38
C LYS A 172 -6.74 -3.83 6.34
N LEU A 173 -8.00 -3.55 5.98
CA LEU A 173 -8.81 -4.52 5.24
C LEU A 173 -8.35 -4.76 3.79
N THR A 174 -7.66 -3.79 3.16
CA THR A 174 -7.21 -3.87 1.75
C THR A 174 -6.44 -5.17 1.41
N PRO A 175 -5.49 -5.63 2.25
CA PRO A 175 -4.83 -6.93 2.07
C PRO A 175 -5.75 -8.16 1.94
N ALA A 176 -7.02 -8.12 2.35
CA ALA A 176 -7.93 -9.27 2.23
C ALA A 176 -8.09 -9.77 0.78
N VAL A 177 -7.86 -8.90 -0.22
CA VAL A 177 -7.86 -9.26 -1.65
C VAL A 177 -6.82 -10.35 -1.97
N PHE A 178 -5.69 -10.39 -1.26
CA PHE A 178 -4.70 -11.46 -1.43
C PHE A 178 -5.22 -12.83 -0.95
N ILE A 179 -6.13 -12.88 0.01
CA ILE A 179 -6.76 -14.13 0.45
C ILE A 179 -7.60 -14.71 -0.69
N ALA A 180 -8.37 -13.87 -1.38
CA ALA A 180 -9.10 -14.25 -2.59
C ALA A 180 -8.14 -14.75 -3.69
N TYR A 181 -7.03 -14.04 -3.93
CA TYR A 181 -6.00 -14.48 -4.87
C TYR A 181 -5.43 -15.87 -4.52
N LEU A 182 -5.18 -16.17 -3.24
CA LEU A 182 -4.69 -17.50 -2.82
C LEU A 182 -5.73 -18.60 -3.08
N PHE A 183 -7.02 -18.36 -2.83
CA PHE A 183 -8.07 -19.30 -3.20
C PHE A 183 -8.15 -19.52 -4.71
N LEU A 184 -8.10 -18.44 -5.49
CA LEU A 184 -8.19 -18.47 -6.95
C LEU A 184 -6.98 -19.13 -7.62
N THR A 185 -5.80 -19.08 -6.98
CA THR A 185 -4.58 -19.78 -7.44
C THR A 185 -4.47 -21.21 -6.92
N GLY A 186 -5.48 -21.72 -6.22
CA GLY A 186 -5.50 -23.09 -5.69
C GLY A 186 -4.62 -23.31 -4.45
N LYS A 187 -4.03 -22.26 -3.88
CA LYS A 187 -3.20 -22.29 -2.66
C LYS A 187 -4.07 -22.37 -1.40
N ARG A 188 -4.91 -23.43 -1.33
CA ARG A 188 -5.95 -23.58 -0.31
C ARG A 188 -5.40 -23.58 1.12
N ARG A 189 -4.24 -24.19 1.35
CA ARG A 189 -3.64 -24.27 2.68
C ARG A 189 -3.24 -22.88 3.18
N GLU A 190 -2.55 -22.12 2.34
CA GLU A 190 -2.15 -20.75 2.61
C GLU A 190 -3.37 -19.83 2.77
N ALA A 191 -4.38 -20.00 1.93
CA ALA A 191 -5.64 -19.26 2.02
C ALA A 191 -6.37 -19.54 3.36
N THR A 192 -6.37 -20.79 3.83
CA THR A 192 -6.92 -21.17 5.14
C THR A 192 -6.15 -20.51 6.27
N TYR A 193 -4.80 -20.51 6.25
CA TYR A 193 -4.01 -19.81 7.27
C TYR A 193 -4.26 -18.30 7.26
N ALA A 194 -4.38 -17.69 6.08
CA ALA A 194 -4.67 -16.26 5.97
C ALA A 194 -6.08 -15.93 6.48
N THR A 195 -7.07 -16.76 6.13
CA THR A 195 -8.44 -16.61 6.64
C THR A 195 -8.47 -16.80 8.16
N ALA A 196 -7.74 -17.78 8.70
CA ALA A 196 -7.64 -18.01 10.14
C ALA A 196 -6.94 -16.85 10.87
N GLY A 197 -5.87 -16.28 10.29
CA GLY A 197 -5.20 -15.10 10.83
C GLY A 197 -6.14 -13.89 10.89
N PHE A 198 -6.83 -13.62 9.78
CA PHE A 198 -7.83 -12.54 9.72
C PHE A 198 -8.96 -12.76 10.73
N ALA A 199 -9.59 -13.94 10.73
CA ALA A 199 -10.64 -14.28 11.67
C ALA A 199 -10.17 -14.19 13.13
N GLY A 200 -8.94 -14.63 13.42
CA GLY A 200 -8.32 -14.51 14.73
C GLY A 200 -8.18 -13.05 15.18
N THR A 201 -7.71 -12.17 14.30
CA THR A 201 -7.63 -10.73 14.63
C THR A 201 -9.01 -10.11 14.87
N ALA A 202 -10.01 -10.45 14.04
CA ALA A 202 -11.39 -9.98 14.22
C ALA A 202 -11.99 -10.50 15.53
N ALA A 203 -11.73 -11.76 15.88
CA ALA A 203 -12.16 -12.36 17.14
C ALA A 203 -11.51 -11.68 18.35
N VAL A 204 -10.21 -11.39 18.31
CA VAL A 204 -9.54 -10.61 19.37
C VAL A 204 -10.18 -9.23 19.51
N GLY A 205 -10.43 -8.53 18.40
CA GLY A 205 -11.15 -7.27 18.40
C GLY A 205 -12.53 -7.39 19.06
N ALA A 206 -13.30 -8.41 18.70
CA ALA A 206 -14.65 -8.64 19.23
C ALA A 206 -14.65 -9.01 20.73
N LEU A 207 -13.64 -9.75 21.20
CA LEU A 207 -13.52 -10.15 22.60
C LEU A 207 -13.08 -8.97 23.49
N VAL A 208 -12.12 -8.17 23.03
CA VAL A 208 -11.54 -7.08 23.82
C VAL A 208 -12.37 -5.79 23.70
N LEU A 209 -12.88 -5.48 22.50
CA LEU A 209 -13.65 -4.28 22.19
C LEU A 209 -14.99 -4.66 21.50
N PRO A 210 -15.92 -5.33 22.22
CA PRO A 210 -17.15 -5.88 21.62
C PRO A 210 -18.05 -4.81 20.99
N TYR A 211 -18.22 -3.67 21.66
CA TYR A 211 -19.05 -2.57 21.15
C TYR A 211 -18.47 -1.98 19.87
N ALA A 212 -17.18 -1.61 19.89
CA ALA A 212 -16.49 -1.09 18.72
C ALA A 212 -16.51 -2.09 17.56
N SER A 213 -16.36 -3.39 17.84
CA SER A 213 -16.46 -4.43 16.83
C SER A 213 -17.86 -4.52 16.21
N GLY A 214 -18.91 -4.45 17.03
CA GLY A 214 -20.28 -4.36 16.53
C GLY A 214 -20.46 -3.16 15.60
N GLN A 215 -20.09 -1.96 16.04
CA GLN A 215 -20.18 -0.72 15.25
C GLN A 215 -19.37 -0.81 13.95
N PHE A 216 -18.14 -1.32 14.01
CA PHE A 216 -17.26 -1.42 12.85
C PHE A 216 -17.81 -2.35 11.77
N TRP A 217 -18.12 -3.60 12.14
CA TRP A 217 -18.50 -4.64 11.18
C TRP A 217 -19.93 -4.49 10.63
N THR A 218 -20.80 -3.74 11.32
CA THR A 218 -22.20 -3.55 10.91
C THR A 218 -22.50 -2.16 10.33
N GLY A 219 -21.68 -1.14 10.63
CA GLY A 219 -21.90 0.24 10.18
C GLY A 219 -20.66 0.86 9.55
N THR A 220 -19.67 1.19 10.37
CA THR A 220 -18.51 2.03 9.98
C THR A 220 -17.79 1.56 8.72
N LEU A 221 -17.69 0.24 8.51
CA LEU A 221 -17.05 -0.34 7.34
C LEU A 221 -17.72 0.08 6.01
N TYR A 222 -19.03 0.29 6.01
CA TYR A 222 -19.82 0.62 4.83
C TYR A 222 -19.93 2.13 4.57
N GLU A 223 -19.58 2.96 5.57
CA GLU A 223 -19.60 4.42 5.49
C GLU A 223 -18.35 4.97 4.80
N THR A 224 -18.15 4.62 3.53
CA THR A 224 -16.93 4.96 2.78
C THR A 224 -16.66 6.47 2.68
N GLY A 225 -17.71 7.31 2.64
CA GLY A 225 -17.60 8.78 2.63
C GLY A 225 -17.04 9.38 3.92
N ARG A 226 -17.08 8.65 5.03
CA ARG A 226 -16.51 9.07 6.31
C ARG A 226 -14.98 9.10 6.28
N VAL A 227 -14.38 8.13 5.59
CA VAL A 227 -12.92 7.93 5.55
C VAL A 227 -12.21 9.08 4.82
N GLY A 228 -12.86 9.70 3.85
CA GLY A 228 -12.31 10.85 3.14
C GLY A 228 -13.15 11.22 1.91
N LYS A 229 -12.84 12.37 1.32
CA LYS A 229 -13.48 12.84 0.09
C LYS A 229 -12.96 12.03 -1.10
N ALA A 230 -13.86 11.44 -1.89
CA ALA A 230 -13.45 10.57 -3.00
C ALA A 230 -12.66 11.30 -4.09
N TRP A 231 -12.92 12.60 -4.30
CA TRP A 231 -12.41 13.38 -5.43
C TRP A 231 -11.07 14.05 -5.20
N ILE A 232 -10.56 14.14 -3.97
CA ILE A 232 -9.28 14.82 -3.72
C ILE A 232 -8.14 14.13 -4.47
N VAL A 233 -7.16 14.90 -4.96
CA VAL A 233 -6.06 14.37 -5.78
C VAL A 233 -5.22 13.31 -5.07
N ASP A 234 -5.22 13.30 -3.73
CA ASP A 234 -4.62 12.24 -2.91
C ASP A 234 -5.20 10.87 -3.22
N ASN A 235 -6.52 10.80 -3.53
CA ASN A 235 -7.20 9.54 -3.79
C ASN A 235 -6.87 9.02 -5.19
N GLN A 236 -5.94 8.09 -5.22
CA GLN A 236 -5.44 7.37 -6.37
C GLN A 236 -6.14 5.99 -6.52
N SER A 237 -7.46 5.95 -6.32
CA SER A 237 -8.33 4.82 -6.66
C SER A 237 -9.06 5.04 -7.99
N LEU A 238 -9.74 4.00 -8.49
CA LEU A 238 -10.62 4.14 -9.65
C LEU A 238 -11.84 5.01 -9.34
N GLN A 239 -12.37 4.95 -8.10
CA GLN A 239 -13.45 5.85 -7.67
C GLN A 239 -13.02 7.30 -7.73
N GLY A 240 -11.82 7.63 -7.24
CA GLY A 240 -11.31 9.00 -7.27
C GLY A 240 -11.08 9.52 -8.69
N LEU A 241 -10.53 8.67 -9.57
CA LEU A 241 -10.42 8.98 -11.00
C LEU A 241 -11.81 9.28 -11.60
N VAL A 242 -12.78 8.39 -11.42
CA VAL A 242 -14.12 8.55 -12.00
C VAL A 242 -14.82 9.80 -11.45
N ALA A 243 -14.79 10.02 -10.12
CA ALA A 243 -15.36 11.19 -9.47
C ALA A 243 -14.82 12.50 -10.06
N ARG A 244 -13.50 12.62 -10.18
CA ARG A 244 -12.85 13.81 -10.79
C ARG A 244 -13.13 13.96 -12.27
N THR A 245 -13.20 12.87 -13.04
CA THR A 245 -13.49 12.97 -14.49
C THR A 245 -14.93 13.36 -14.79
N LEU A 246 -15.86 12.97 -13.93
CA LEU A 246 -17.29 13.25 -14.07
C LEU A 246 -17.73 14.49 -13.28
N HIS A 247 -16.80 15.16 -12.59
CA HIS A 247 -17.08 16.33 -11.75
C HIS A 247 -18.21 16.07 -10.74
N THR A 248 -18.25 14.86 -10.14
CA THR A 248 -19.30 14.44 -9.19
C THR A 248 -18.73 13.87 -7.90
N THR A 249 -19.38 14.19 -6.78
CA THR A 249 -19.06 13.65 -5.44
C THR A 249 -19.55 12.21 -5.27
N GLU A 250 -20.59 11.82 -6.02
CA GLU A 250 -21.29 10.54 -5.88
C GLU A 250 -21.38 9.82 -7.23
N PRO A 251 -20.27 9.21 -7.70
CA PRO A 251 -20.25 8.57 -9.02
C PRO A 251 -21.14 7.32 -9.13
N GLY A 252 -21.77 6.84 -8.05
CA GLY A 252 -22.78 5.76 -8.08
C GLY A 252 -22.33 4.50 -8.84
N LEU A 253 -23.16 4.03 -9.79
CA LEU A 253 -22.83 2.85 -10.61
C LEU A 253 -21.71 3.10 -11.64
N LEU A 254 -21.44 4.37 -11.98
CA LEU A 254 -20.47 4.74 -13.01
C LEU A 254 -19.03 4.42 -12.60
N TRP A 255 -18.74 4.34 -11.29
CA TRP A 255 -17.47 3.80 -10.81
C TRP A 255 -17.58 2.34 -10.39
N ALA A 256 -18.72 1.90 -9.83
CA ALA A 256 -18.90 0.55 -9.31
C ALA A 256 -18.75 -0.53 -10.41
N LEU A 257 -19.33 -0.32 -11.60
CA LEU A 257 -19.24 -1.28 -12.71
C LEU A 257 -17.80 -1.40 -13.26
N PRO A 258 -17.10 -0.31 -13.65
CA PRO A 258 -15.69 -0.40 -14.00
C PRO A 258 -14.82 -1.01 -12.92
N THR A 259 -15.13 -0.73 -11.64
CA THR A 259 -14.40 -1.29 -10.50
C THR A 259 -14.57 -2.79 -10.39
N ALA A 260 -15.79 -3.30 -10.52
CA ALA A 260 -16.06 -4.74 -10.54
C ALA A 260 -15.35 -5.42 -11.73
N LEU A 261 -15.38 -4.80 -12.91
CA LEU A 261 -14.66 -5.31 -14.10
C LEU A 261 -13.14 -5.35 -13.87
N VAL A 262 -12.55 -4.29 -13.31
CA VAL A 262 -11.12 -4.24 -12.99
C VAL A 262 -10.76 -5.23 -11.89
N ALA A 263 -11.63 -5.43 -10.88
CA ALA A 263 -11.42 -6.43 -9.83
C ALA A 263 -11.34 -7.84 -10.43
N VAL A 264 -12.33 -8.21 -11.26
CA VAL A 264 -12.39 -9.52 -11.91
C VAL A 264 -11.22 -9.69 -12.89
N ALA A 265 -11.00 -8.72 -13.78
CA ALA A 265 -9.93 -8.79 -14.79
C ALA A 265 -8.54 -8.83 -14.14
N GLY A 266 -8.31 -8.00 -13.11
CA GLY A 266 -7.06 -7.92 -12.37
C GLY A 266 -6.74 -9.21 -11.61
N LEU A 267 -7.71 -9.74 -10.84
CA LEU A 267 -7.54 -11.02 -10.15
C LEU A 267 -7.40 -12.19 -11.12
N TYR A 268 -8.22 -12.24 -12.18
CA TYR A 268 -8.10 -13.27 -13.20
C TYR A 268 -6.71 -13.24 -13.86
N ALA A 269 -6.24 -12.06 -14.29
CA ALA A 269 -4.89 -11.90 -14.83
C ALA A 269 -3.82 -12.36 -13.83
N ALA A 270 -3.95 -11.99 -12.55
CA ALA A 270 -3.04 -12.41 -11.49
C ALA A 270 -2.94 -13.95 -11.37
N THR A 271 -4.05 -14.68 -11.49
CA THR A 271 -4.04 -16.16 -11.41
C THR A 271 -3.27 -16.84 -12.54
N ARG A 272 -3.11 -16.14 -13.67
CA ARG A 272 -2.45 -16.68 -14.87
C ARG A 272 -1.00 -16.23 -15.02
N LEU A 273 -0.53 -15.38 -14.12
CA LEU A 273 0.83 -14.89 -14.10
C LEU A 273 1.70 -15.72 -13.14
N PRO A 274 3.03 -15.76 -13.34
CA PRO A 274 3.90 -16.34 -12.33
C PRO A 274 3.73 -15.61 -10.99
N THR A 275 3.89 -16.33 -9.87
CA THR A 275 3.58 -15.85 -8.51
C THR A 275 4.08 -14.42 -8.22
N PRO A 276 5.32 -14.02 -8.56
CA PRO A 276 5.78 -12.67 -8.28
C PRO A 276 4.96 -11.57 -8.97
N GLN A 277 4.64 -11.74 -10.26
CA GLN A 277 3.78 -10.79 -10.98
C GLN A 277 2.34 -10.87 -10.48
N GLY A 278 1.83 -12.08 -10.19
CA GLY A 278 0.48 -12.26 -9.63
C GLY A 278 0.28 -11.51 -8.32
N ILE A 279 1.29 -11.51 -7.43
CA ILE A 279 1.28 -10.72 -6.18
C ILE A 279 1.18 -9.21 -6.48
N VAL A 280 2.03 -8.67 -7.37
CA VAL A 280 2.02 -7.23 -7.67
C VAL A 280 0.73 -6.80 -8.38
N VAL A 281 0.21 -7.62 -9.30
CA VAL A 281 -1.08 -7.35 -9.95
C VAL A 281 -2.22 -7.39 -8.94
N THR A 282 -2.20 -8.32 -7.98
CA THR A 282 -3.19 -8.38 -6.90
C THR A 282 -3.12 -7.11 -6.04
N ALA A 283 -1.93 -6.63 -5.71
CA ALA A 283 -1.75 -5.38 -4.97
C ALA A 283 -2.30 -4.17 -5.72
N VAL A 284 -1.95 -4.02 -7.00
CA VAL A 284 -2.45 -2.93 -7.84
C VAL A 284 -3.96 -3.02 -8.01
N THR A 285 -4.51 -4.22 -8.19
CA THR A 285 -5.96 -4.44 -8.26
C THR A 285 -6.62 -3.97 -6.96
N ALA A 286 -6.11 -4.39 -5.79
CA ALA A 286 -6.64 -3.98 -4.49
C ALA A 286 -6.63 -2.45 -4.31
N LEU A 287 -5.58 -1.77 -4.78
CA LEU A 287 -5.47 -0.30 -4.72
C LEU A 287 -6.45 0.40 -5.68
N LEU A 288 -6.64 -0.12 -6.88
CA LEU A 288 -7.59 0.45 -7.85
C LEU A 288 -9.04 0.32 -7.37
N VAL A 289 -9.39 -0.82 -6.78
CA VAL A 289 -10.79 -1.17 -6.47
C VAL A 289 -11.22 -0.78 -5.06
N SER A 290 -10.29 -0.37 -4.20
CA SER A 290 -10.62 0.25 -2.91
C SER A 290 -11.35 1.58 -3.16
N PRO A 291 -12.45 1.88 -2.44
CA PRO A 291 -13.14 3.17 -2.57
C PRO A 291 -12.18 4.35 -2.44
N ILE A 292 -11.28 4.26 -1.45
CA ILE A 292 -10.22 5.22 -1.22
C ILE A 292 -8.88 4.50 -1.19
N SER A 293 -7.96 4.96 -2.03
CA SER A 293 -6.56 4.58 -2.02
C SER A 293 -5.72 5.83 -2.12
N TRP A 294 -5.32 6.39 -0.98
CA TRP A 294 -4.42 7.53 -0.96
C TRP A 294 -3.09 7.20 -1.65
N SER A 295 -2.39 8.23 -2.17
CA SER A 295 -1.13 8.07 -2.90
C SER A 295 -0.11 7.21 -2.14
N HIS A 296 -0.01 7.40 -0.83
CA HIS A 296 0.89 6.66 0.06
C HIS A 296 0.48 5.18 0.31
N HIS A 297 -0.66 4.71 -0.19
CA HIS A 297 -0.99 3.28 -0.24
C HIS A 297 -0.20 2.55 -1.35
N TRP A 298 0.29 3.28 -2.36
CA TRP A 298 0.98 2.73 -3.53
C TRP A 298 2.47 2.41 -3.30
N VAL A 299 2.89 2.10 -2.06
CA VAL A 299 4.25 1.62 -1.74
C VAL A 299 4.63 0.34 -2.51
N TRP A 300 3.64 -0.35 -3.08
CA TRP A 300 3.78 -1.45 -4.03
C TRP A 300 4.48 -1.06 -5.36
N CYS A 301 4.74 0.23 -5.59
CA CYS A 301 5.65 0.68 -6.63
C CYS A 301 7.06 0.08 -6.47
N VAL A 302 7.54 -0.15 -5.24
CA VAL A 302 8.86 -0.75 -4.96
C VAL A 302 8.98 -2.18 -5.51
N PRO A 303 8.09 -3.14 -5.17
CA PRO A 303 8.11 -4.47 -5.77
C PRO A 303 7.86 -4.47 -7.28
N LEU A 304 7.03 -3.57 -7.80
CA LEU A 304 6.84 -3.41 -9.25
C LEU A 304 8.16 -3.06 -9.96
N LEU A 305 8.90 -2.06 -9.46
CA LEU A 305 10.18 -1.64 -10.02
C LEU A 305 11.24 -2.76 -9.98
N ALA A 306 11.31 -3.50 -8.87
CA ALA A 306 12.20 -4.66 -8.74
C ALA A 306 11.90 -5.74 -9.79
N LEU A 307 10.61 -6.05 -10.02
CA LEU A 307 10.20 -7.03 -11.04
C LEU A 307 10.47 -6.55 -12.46
N LEU A 308 10.20 -5.29 -12.78
CA LEU A 308 10.52 -4.73 -14.10
C LEU A 308 12.03 -4.80 -14.36
N TRP A 309 12.84 -4.51 -13.35
CA TRP A 309 14.29 -4.62 -13.44
C TRP A 309 14.75 -6.06 -13.67
N ALA A 310 14.23 -7.02 -12.91
CA ALA A 310 14.58 -8.43 -13.04
C ALA A 310 14.23 -9.01 -14.41
N ARG A 311 13.16 -8.52 -15.02
CA ARG A 311 12.72 -8.90 -16.37
C ARG A 311 13.50 -8.21 -17.50
N GLY A 312 14.53 -7.43 -17.18
CA GLY A 312 15.31 -6.67 -18.16
C GLY A 312 14.58 -5.45 -18.75
N GLN A 313 13.40 -5.09 -18.23
CA GLN A 313 12.56 -3.99 -18.72
C GLN A 313 13.01 -2.65 -18.13
N ARG A 314 14.31 -2.35 -18.22
CA ARG A 314 14.92 -1.20 -17.51
C ARG A 314 14.32 0.14 -17.92
N ARG A 315 14.01 0.34 -19.20
CA ARG A 315 13.37 1.57 -19.70
C ARG A 315 11.98 1.76 -19.08
N THR A 316 11.19 0.68 -19.03
CA THR A 316 9.87 0.68 -18.37
C THR A 316 10.00 0.93 -16.88
N ALA A 317 10.98 0.30 -16.20
CA ALA A 317 11.25 0.55 -14.79
C ALA A 317 11.58 2.03 -14.52
N VAL A 318 12.42 2.65 -15.35
CA VAL A 318 12.74 4.08 -15.24
C VAL A 318 11.49 4.94 -15.48
N ALA A 319 10.70 4.66 -16.51
CA ALA A 319 9.46 5.39 -16.79
C ALA A 319 8.47 5.29 -15.61
N VAL A 320 8.29 4.11 -15.04
CA VAL A 320 7.45 3.88 -13.85
C VAL A 320 8.01 4.63 -12.64
N ALA A 321 9.34 4.61 -12.44
CA ALA A 321 9.96 5.36 -11.36
C ALA A 321 9.70 6.87 -11.52
N VAL A 322 9.80 7.41 -12.74
CA VAL A 322 9.48 8.81 -13.04
C VAL A 322 8.03 9.13 -12.71
N VAL A 323 7.06 8.26 -13.04
CA VAL A 323 5.64 8.46 -12.66
C VAL A 323 5.49 8.62 -11.15
N PHE A 324 6.17 7.78 -10.36
CA PHE A 324 6.11 7.84 -8.90
C PHE A 324 7.01 8.92 -8.26
N THR A 325 8.00 9.48 -8.96
CA THR A 325 8.83 10.58 -8.43
C THR A 325 8.38 11.96 -8.90
N ALA A 326 7.62 12.05 -10.01
CA ALA A 326 7.18 13.32 -10.58
C ALA A 326 6.11 14.04 -9.74
N ARG A 327 5.39 13.31 -8.87
CA ARG A 327 4.41 13.90 -7.93
C ARG A 327 3.34 14.75 -8.63
N THR A 328 2.95 14.38 -9.86
CA THR A 328 2.18 15.24 -10.75
C THR A 328 0.86 15.71 -10.15
N MET A 329 0.21 14.86 -9.33
CA MET A 329 -1.05 15.18 -8.66
C MET A 329 -0.90 16.31 -7.62
N TRP A 330 0.28 16.45 -7.02
CA TRP A 330 0.59 17.53 -6.08
C TRP A 330 0.99 18.84 -6.77
N LEU A 331 1.30 18.81 -8.06
CA LEU A 331 1.59 20.01 -8.86
C LEU A 331 0.32 20.72 -9.32
N LEU A 332 -0.82 20.03 -9.27
CA LEU A 332 -2.12 20.60 -9.59
C LEU A 332 -2.69 21.37 -8.39
N PRO A 333 -3.64 22.29 -8.60
CA PRO A 333 -4.44 22.83 -7.52
C PRO A 333 -5.08 21.70 -6.71
N HIS A 334 -4.82 21.68 -5.40
CA HIS A 334 -5.30 20.68 -4.45
C HIS A 334 -5.95 21.40 -3.27
N GLN A 335 -7.20 21.82 -3.45
CA GLN A 335 -7.95 22.67 -2.52
C GLN A 335 -9.29 22.02 -2.13
N GLY A 336 -9.30 20.69 -2.01
CA GLY A 336 -10.45 19.93 -1.56
C GLY A 336 -11.53 19.85 -2.63
N ASP A 337 -12.57 20.66 -2.51
CA ASP A 337 -13.73 20.57 -3.41
C ASP A 337 -13.43 21.10 -4.81
N LEU A 338 -12.43 21.97 -4.96
CA LEU A 338 -11.97 22.45 -6.27
C LEU A 338 -11.28 21.35 -7.10
N ASP A 339 -10.86 20.25 -6.48
CA ASP A 339 -10.28 19.11 -7.18
C ASP A 339 -11.32 18.44 -8.09
N LEU A 340 -12.62 18.63 -7.83
CA LEU A 340 -13.70 18.22 -8.73
C LEU A 340 -13.74 19.04 -10.01
N ALA A 341 -13.20 20.26 -10.05
CA ALA A 341 -13.33 21.14 -11.21
C ALA A 341 -12.09 21.10 -12.13
N LEU A 342 -11.21 20.11 -11.95
CA LEU A 342 -10.01 19.98 -12.77
C LEU A 342 -10.39 19.75 -14.25
N PRO A 343 -9.83 20.53 -15.18
CA PRO A 343 -10.11 20.36 -16.60
C PRO A 343 -9.60 19.00 -17.10
N TRP A 344 -10.25 18.48 -18.15
CA TRP A 344 -10.01 17.12 -18.66
C TRP A 344 -8.53 16.82 -18.96
N TRP A 345 -7.76 17.82 -19.41
CA TRP A 345 -6.33 17.67 -19.74
C TRP A 345 -5.43 17.54 -18.51
N GLN A 346 -5.89 17.96 -17.33
CA GLN A 346 -5.18 17.78 -16.05
C GLN A 346 -5.46 16.40 -15.42
N GLN A 347 -6.53 15.72 -15.83
CA GLN A 347 -6.94 14.44 -15.22
C GLN A 347 -5.84 13.36 -15.26
N PRO A 348 -5.04 13.21 -16.34
CA PRO A 348 -3.92 12.27 -16.34
C PRO A 348 -2.82 12.61 -15.33
N LEU A 349 -2.63 13.89 -15.02
CA LEU A 349 -1.68 14.37 -14.01
C LEU A 349 -2.24 14.23 -12.59
N ALA A 350 -3.57 14.30 -12.44
CA ALA A 350 -4.29 14.13 -11.18
C ALA A 350 -4.43 12.66 -10.76
N ALA A 351 -4.43 11.73 -11.73
CA ALA A 351 -4.62 10.30 -11.48
C ALA A 351 -3.53 9.43 -12.13
N PRO A 352 -2.23 9.71 -11.92
CA PRO A 352 -1.15 8.97 -12.57
C PRO A 352 -1.14 7.50 -12.17
N TYR A 353 -1.51 7.16 -10.93
CA TYR A 353 -1.38 5.78 -10.44
C TYR A 353 -2.52 4.88 -10.91
N PRO A 354 -3.80 5.31 -10.89
CA PRO A 354 -4.86 4.55 -11.51
C PRO A 354 -4.61 4.23 -12.98
N LEU A 355 -4.16 5.23 -13.75
CA LEU A 355 -3.84 5.04 -15.17
C LEU A 355 -2.70 4.04 -15.36
N LEU A 356 -1.61 4.16 -14.59
CA LEU A 356 -0.51 3.20 -14.62
C LEU A 356 -0.98 1.79 -14.24
N GLY A 357 -1.82 1.66 -13.21
CA GLY A 357 -2.35 0.38 -12.76
C GLY A 357 -3.20 -0.31 -13.81
N LEU A 358 -4.08 0.44 -14.49
CA LEU A 358 -4.89 -0.08 -15.60
C LEU A 358 -4.02 -0.55 -16.77
N VAL A 359 -3.00 0.23 -17.15
CA VAL A 359 -2.04 -0.15 -18.19
C VAL A 359 -1.28 -1.41 -17.79
N LEU A 360 -0.86 -1.53 -16.53
CA LEU A 360 -0.14 -2.70 -16.02
C LEU A 360 -1.00 -3.97 -16.11
N ILE A 361 -2.25 -3.90 -15.62
CA ILE A 361 -3.20 -5.02 -15.66
C ILE A 361 -3.45 -5.44 -17.11
N ALA A 362 -3.70 -4.49 -18.02
CA ALA A 362 -3.92 -4.77 -19.43
C ALA A 362 -2.68 -5.41 -20.09
N ALA A 363 -1.49 -4.83 -19.90
CA ALA A 363 -0.26 -5.29 -20.52
C ALA A 363 0.13 -6.71 -20.08
N TRP A 364 0.06 -7.00 -18.78
CA TRP A 364 0.39 -8.34 -18.27
C TRP A 364 -0.75 -9.35 -18.48
N GLY A 365 -2.01 -8.91 -18.52
CA GLY A 365 -3.15 -9.74 -18.90
C GLY A 365 -3.05 -10.25 -20.35
N GLN A 366 -2.64 -9.39 -21.30
CA GLN A 366 -2.43 -9.80 -22.70
C GLN A 366 -1.31 -10.83 -22.88
N LEU A 367 -0.22 -10.72 -22.11
CA LEU A 367 0.88 -11.69 -22.13
C LEU A 367 0.41 -13.09 -21.69
N SER A 368 -0.48 -13.14 -20.71
CA SER A 368 -1.09 -14.39 -20.26
C SER A 368 -1.96 -15.05 -21.33
N ALA A 369 -2.83 -14.27 -22.00
CA ALA A 369 -3.72 -14.79 -23.04
C ALA A 369 -2.93 -15.41 -24.20
N ARG A 370 -1.86 -14.74 -24.67
CA ARG A 370 -0.99 -15.23 -25.75
C ARG A 370 -0.27 -16.53 -25.39
N SER A 371 0.12 -16.69 -24.13
CA SER A 371 0.81 -17.90 -23.64
C SER A 371 -0.14 -19.11 -23.62
N SER A 372 -1.43 -18.88 -23.34
CA SER A 372 -2.45 -19.94 -23.32
C SER A 372 -2.87 -20.37 -24.73
N SER A 373 -3.00 -19.44 -25.67
CA SER A 373 -3.30 -19.78 -27.08
C SER A 373 -2.17 -20.57 -27.76
N ALA A 374 -0.91 -20.27 -27.42
CA ALA A 374 0.24 -20.99 -27.95
C ALA A 374 0.35 -22.43 -27.43
N SER A 375 -0.13 -22.74 -26.22
CA SER A 375 -0.17 -24.13 -25.73
C SER A 375 -1.27 -24.94 -26.39
N THR A 376 -2.45 -24.35 -26.65
CA THR A 376 -3.57 -25.06 -27.30
C THR A 376 -3.24 -25.50 -28.74
N ILE A 377 -2.46 -24.71 -29.48
CA ILE A 377 -2.04 -25.04 -30.86
C ILE A 377 -0.99 -26.17 -30.89
N ARG A 378 -0.25 -26.42 -29.80
CA ARG A 378 0.75 -27.51 -29.76
C ARG A 378 0.15 -28.88 -29.43
N TYR A 379 -1.13 -28.94 -29.08
CA TYR A 379 -1.86 -30.18 -28.77
C TYR A 379 -3.03 -30.45 -29.74
N ALA A 380 -3.11 -29.68 -30.83
CA ALA A 380 -3.93 -29.94 -32.00
C ALA A 380 -2.99 -30.29 -33.17
#